data_AF-E3MR96-F1
#
_entry.id   AF-E3MR96-F1
#
_cell.length_a   1.000
_cell.length_b   1.000
_cell.length_c   1.000
_cell.angle_alpha   90.00
_cell.angle_beta   90.00
_cell.angle_gamma   90.00
#
_symmetry.space_group_name_H-M   'P 1'
#
loop_
_entity.id
_entity.type
_entity.pdbx_description
1 polymer ?
#
loop_
_entity_poly.entity_id
_entity_poly.type
_entity_poly.pdbx_seq_one_letter_code
_entity_poly.pdbx_strand_id
1 'polypeptide(L)'
;METIAQRIYQSFNETLFDDINSYLSGFISFIFNILLIYSTSKIKTYTKSVRFSMYSMSVLRLAFSATIVLTCPVIIYSKSIKSLYIIKNGFNFPVPIGDGFLALFVAFIVMSCNGPAVQYLQVAHLLSTSSRKELSKTISIMPIAVVMASLILIFFGYIPPFYEIHLSSFLLEKLAEHGDTAYLIVTVRLTFDSSNEGYTFQLLSQICTLFILIIMFISIIIVIVCYFYIQKQMKIRFSVSSVSKKSQEQLNMALLLQFILPFITIHIPFYIIVVLPFFGIAGRILADQVLYLFCWCPAINPILVIAMVKNIQDQLVPRKLTRKSTSKKVSQNASRSRSVRVFHLE
;
A
#
# COMPACT_ATOMS: atom_id res chain seq x y z
N MET A 1 -28.30 18.99 -30.38
CA MET A 1 -28.59 19.03 -28.94
C MET A 1 -29.20 17.67 -28.58
N GLU A 2 -28.39 16.62 -28.70
CA GLU A 2 -28.77 15.28 -28.28
C GLU A 2 -28.36 15.14 -26.82
N THR A 3 -29.33 14.89 -25.97
CA THR A 3 -29.13 14.51 -24.58
C THR A 3 -28.31 13.23 -24.56
N ILE A 4 -27.00 13.36 -24.41
CA ILE A 4 -26.11 12.27 -24.02
C ILE A 4 -26.67 11.78 -22.69
N ALA A 5 -27.43 10.69 -22.74
CA ALA A 5 -27.78 9.92 -21.56
C ALA A 5 -26.44 9.65 -20.86
N GLN A 6 -26.21 10.34 -19.75
CA GLN A 6 -24.96 10.30 -19.02
C GLN A 6 -24.76 8.84 -18.62
N ARG A 7 -23.91 8.11 -19.36
CA ARG A 7 -23.71 6.69 -19.08
C ARG A 7 -23.24 6.61 -17.65
N ILE A 8 -23.97 5.85 -16.84
CA ILE A 8 -23.65 5.60 -15.43
C ILE A 8 -22.27 4.94 -15.30
N TYR A 9 -21.81 4.31 -16.38
CA TYR A 9 -20.54 3.60 -16.47
C TYR A 9 -19.76 3.99 -17.73
N GLN A 10 -18.47 4.26 -17.59
CA GLN A 10 -17.52 4.49 -18.68
C GLN A 10 -16.41 3.43 -18.59
N SER A 11 -16.01 2.87 -19.73
CA SER A 11 -14.85 1.98 -19.82
C SER A 11 -13.85 2.55 -20.81
N PHE A 12 -12.65 2.89 -20.32
CA PHE A 12 -11.48 3.27 -21.11
C PHE A 12 -10.57 2.08 -21.41
N ASN A 13 -10.90 0.89 -20.90
CA ASN A 13 -10.20 -0.36 -21.19
C ASN A 13 -10.76 -1.01 -22.45
N GLU A 14 -9.91 -1.73 -23.18
CA GLU A 14 -10.34 -2.54 -24.33
C GLU A 14 -11.19 -3.75 -23.88
N THR A 15 -11.07 -4.17 -22.60
CA THR A 15 -11.85 -5.29 -22.03
C THR A 15 -12.40 -4.96 -20.64
N LEU A 16 -13.57 -5.51 -20.29
CA LEU A 16 -14.17 -5.39 -18.95
C LEU A 16 -13.42 -6.17 -17.86
N PHE A 17 -12.45 -7.00 -18.23
CA PHE A 17 -11.71 -7.86 -17.31
C PHE A 17 -10.99 -7.04 -16.23
N ASP A 18 -10.43 -5.90 -16.62
CA ASP A 18 -9.65 -5.01 -15.76
C ASP A 18 -10.51 -4.39 -14.66
N ASP A 19 -11.71 -3.97 -15.05
CA ASP A 19 -12.68 -3.37 -14.15
C ASP A 19 -13.16 -4.43 -13.14
N ILE A 20 -13.51 -5.64 -13.61
CA ILE A 20 -13.88 -6.77 -12.76
C ILE A 20 -12.76 -7.11 -11.78
N ASN A 21 -11.51 -7.11 -12.23
CA ASN A 21 -10.36 -7.38 -11.38
C ASN A 21 -10.21 -6.34 -10.26
N SER A 22 -10.36 -5.06 -10.57
CA SER A 22 -10.30 -3.98 -9.57
C SER A 22 -11.43 -4.12 -8.54
N TYR A 23 -12.65 -4.46 -8.97
CA TYR A 23 -13.77 -4.72 -8.05
C TYR A 23 -13.54 -5.94 -7.16
N LEU A 24 -13.07 -7.05 -7.74
CA LEU A 24 -12.83 -8.30 -7.02
C LEU A 24 -11.72 -8.13 -5.97
N SER A 25 -10.59 -7.54 -6.36
CA SER A 25 -9.47 -7.28 -5.46
C SER A 25 -9.86 -6.31 -4.34
N GLY A 26 -10.63 -5.27 -4.65
CA GLY A 26 -11.21 -4.36 -3.66
C GLY A 26 -12.09 -5.09 -2.64
N PHE A 27 -13.03 -5.91 -3.10
CA PHE A 27 -13.94 -6.67 -2.22
C PHE A 27 -13.21 -7.66 -1.31
N ILE A 28 -12.26 -8.42 -1.87
CA ILE A 28 -11.41 -9.34 -1.09
C ILE A 28 -10.63 -8.56 -0.02
N SER A 29 -10.06 -7.41 -0.39
CA SER A 29 -9.34 -6.55 0.55
C SER A 29 -10.22 -6.06 1.70
N PHE A 30 -11.47 -5.66 1.43
CA PHE A 30 -12.43 -5.27 2.48
C PHE A 30 -12.60 -6.39 3.52
N ILE A 31 -12.88 -7.61 3.06
CA ILE A 31 -13.10 -8.77 3.95
C ILE A 31 -11.87 -9.01 4.83
N PHE A 32 -10.68 -9.13 4.24
CA PHE A 32 -9.48 -9.51 5.00
C PHE A 32 -8.97 -8.40 5.91
N ASN A 33 -9.10 -7.12 5.54
CA ASN A 33 -8.74 -6.03 6.44
C ASN A 33 -9.74 -5.93 7.61
N ILE A 34 -11.04 -6.17 7.41
CA ILE A 34 -12.02 -6.24 8.51
C ILE A 34 -11.70 -7.40 9.46
N LEU A 35 -11.40 -8.59 8.92
CA LEU A 35 -10.98 -9.75 9.72
C LEU A 35 -9.69 -9.48 10.50
N LEU A 36 -8.72 -8.77 9.90
CA LEU A 36 -7.47 -8.40 10.54
C LEU A 36 -7.71 -7.43 11.71
N ILE A 37 -8.57 -6.41 11.52
CA ILE A 37 -8.97 -5.48 12.58
C ILE A 37 -9.66 -6.24 13.72
N TYR A 38 -10.64 -7.09 13.40
CA TYR A 38 -11.35 -7.90 14.39
C TYR A 38 -10.38 -8.77 15.21
N SER A 39 -9.49 -9.51 14.54
CA SER A 39 -8.55 -10.41 15.21
C SER A 39 -7.56 -9.65 16.09
N THR A 40 -7.05 -8.52 15.60
CA THR A 40 -6.11 -7.66 16.34
C THR A 40 -6.78 -7.08 17.59
N SER A 41 -8.09 -6.84 17.57
CA SER A 41 -8.85 -6.35 18.74
C SER A 41 -8.93 -7.34 19.89
N LYS A 42 -8.85 -8.65 19.60
CA LYS A 42 -8.95 -9.70 20.61
C LYS A 42 -7.60 -10.02 21.26
N ILE A 43 -6.49 -9.59 20.67
CA ILE A 43 -5.14 -9.85 21.19
C ILE A 43 -4.79 -8.86 22.31
N LYS A 44 -4.89 -9.33 23.56
CA LYS A 44 -4.55 -8.54 24.76
C LYS A 44 -3.04 -8.33 24.95
N THR A 45 -2.21 -9.16 24.34
CA THR A 45 -0.74 -9.15 24.50
C THR A 45 -0.05 -7.96 23.81
N TYR A 46 -0.70 -7.30 22.84
CA TYR A 46 -0.10 -6.16 22.14
C TYR A 46 -0.21 -4.86 22.92
N THR A 47 0.87 -4.08 22.91
CA THR A 47 0.90 -2.73 23.49
C THR A 47 -0.09 -1.82 22.74
N LYS A 48 -0.60 -0.79 23.44
CA LYS A 48 -1.57 0.16 22.85
C LYS A 48 -1.05 0.81 21.57
N SER A 49 0.25 1.14 21.51
CA SER A 49 0.88 1.76 20.34
C SER A 49 0.91 0.81 19.12
N VAL A 50 1.32 -0.44 19.31
CA VAL A 50 1.34 -1.45 18.23
C VAL A 50 -0.07 -1.71 17.72
N ARG A 51 -1.05 -1.81 18.62
CA ARG A 51 -2.44 -2.01 18.24
C ARG A 51 -2.98 -0.83 17.42
N PHE A 52 -2.69 0.40 17.85
CA PHE A 52 -3.07 1.60 17.11
C PHE A 52 -2.44 1.65 15.72
N SER A 53 -1.15 1.32 15.59
CA SER A 53 -0.47 1.25 14.29
C SER A 53 -1.07 0.21 13.36
N MET A 54 -1.34 -1.01 13.86
CA MET A 54 -1.99 -2.06 13.07
C MET A 54 -3.39 -1.64 12.60
N TYR A 55 -4.18 -1.02 13.47
CA TYR A 55 -5.49 -0.48 13.07
C TYR A 55 -5.39 0.63 12.05
N SER A 56 -4.52 1.62 12.29
CA SER A 56 -4.31 2.72 11.37
C SER A 56 -3.94 2.21 9.98
N MET A 57 -2.99 1.26 9.90
CA MET A 57 -2.59 0.66 8.64
C MET A 57 -3.73 -0.14 7.96
N SER A 58 -4.52 -0.91 8.72
CA SER A 58 -5.67 -1.63 8.16
C SER A 58 -6.76 -0.68 7.66
N VAL A 59 -7.05 0.41 8.38
CA VAL A 59 -8.00 1.44 7.96
C VAL A 59 -7.52 2.14 6.69
N LEU A 60 -6.24 2.49 6.64
CA LEU A 60 -5.63 3.08 5.45
C LEU A 60 -5.65 2.12 4.24
N ARG A 61 -5.47 0.81 4.44
CA ARG A 61 -5.65 -0.20 3.38
C ARG A 61 -7.10 -0.33 2.92
N LEU A 62 -8.07 -0.23 3.83
CA LEU A 62 -9.49 -0.19 3.47
C LEU A 62 -9.81 1.05 2.63
N ALA A 63 -9.27 2.21 3.02
CA ALA A 63 -9.41 3.44 2.24
C ALA A 63 -8.77 3.31 0.85
N PHE A 64 -7.60 2.67 0.76
CA PHE A 64 -6.97 2.36 -0.53
C PHE A 64 -7.86 1.48 -1.42
N SER A 65 -8.43 0.41 -0.86
CA SER A 65 -9.37 -0.46 -1.61
C SER A 65 -10.66 0.25 -2.01
N ALA A 66 -11.17 1.16 -1.17
CA ALA A 66 -12.30 2.01 -1.55
C ALA A 66 -11.96 2.87 -2.76
N THR A 67 -10.77 3.49 -2.80
CA THR A 67 -10.37 4.28 -3.96
C THR A 67 -10.24 3.43 -5.23
N ILE A 68 -9.70 2.21 -5.15
CA ILE A 68 -9.60 1.29 -6.30
C ILE A 68 -10.99 0.97 -6.87
N VAL A 69 -11.96 0.64 -6.00
CA VAL A 69 -13.34 0.32 -6.41
C VAL A 69 -14.05 1.55 -6.99
N LEU A 70 -13.79 2.73 -6.45
CA LEU A 70 -14.45 3.95 -6.92
C LEU A 70 -13.85 4.47 -8.23
N THR A 71 -12.53 4.36 -8.43
CA THR A 71 -11.86 4.96 -9.59
C THR A 71 -11.52 4.00 -10.70
N CYS A 72 -11.47 2.69 -10.45
CA CYS A 72 -11.02 1.66 -11.40
C CYS A 72 -9.88 2.17 -12.32
N PRO A 73 -8.76 2.64 -11.76
CA PRO A 73 -7.86 3.51 -12.50
C PRO A 73 -7.22 2.77 -13.68
N VAL A 74 -7.03 3.48 -14.79
CA VAL A 74 -6.38 3.01 -16.01
C VAL A 74 -5.14 3.86 -16.27
N ILE A 75 -4.02 3.23 -16.62
CA ILE A 75 -2.76 3.92 -16.87
C ILE A 75 -2.49 3.88 -18.36
N ILE A 76 -2.41 5.05 -18.99
CA ILE A 76 -2.11 5.20 -20.41
C ILE A 76 -0.80 5.96 -20.57
N TYR A 77 0.16 5.35 -21.27
CA TYR A 77 1.40 6.03 -21.62
C TYR A 77 1.33 6.61 -23.04
N SER A 78 1.53 7.92 -23.18
CA SER A 78 1.58 8.60 -24.47
C SER A 78 3.02 8.86 -24.91
N LYS A 79 3.44 8.23 -26.01
CA LYS A 79 4.80 8.36 -26.59
C LYS A 79 5.07 9.76 -27.15
N SER A 80 4.07 10.44 -27.70
CA SER A 80 4.25 11.73 -28.39
C SER A 80 4.68 12.84 -27.43
N ILE A 81 4.02 12.92 -26.28
CA ILE A 81 4.30 13.92 -25.24
C ILE A 81 5.08 13.36 -24.04
N LYS A 82 5.47 12.08 -24.10
CA LYS A 82 6.22 11.36 -23.05
C LYS A 82 5.64 11.58 -21.65
N SER A 83 4.32 11.42 -21.55
CA SER A 83 3.58 11.61 -20.31
C SER A 83 2.75 10.38 -20.02
N LEU A 84 2.63 10.08 -18.73
CA LEU A 84 1.83 9.00 -18.20
C LEU A 84 0.53 9.59 -17.68
N TYR A 85 -0.59 9.07 -18.14
CA TYR A 85 -1.91 9.45 -17.69
C TYR A 85 -2.47 8.38 -16.80
N ILE A 86 -2.99 8.80 -15.65
CA ILE A 86 -3.84 7.94 -14.83
C ILE A 86 -5.25 8.45 -15.06
N ILE A 87 -6.13 7.61 -15.57
CA ILE A 87 -7.48 7.98 -15.96
C ILE A 87 -8.44 7.23 -15.04
N LYS A 88 -9.46 7.92 -14.57
CA LYS A 88 -10.52 7.31 -13.80
C LYS A 88 -11.49 6.58 -14.74
N ASN A 89 -11.78 5.33 -14.42
CA ASN A 89 -12.70 4.45 -15.13
C ASN A 89 -13.91 4.06 -14.28
N GLY A 90 -14.85 3.33 -14.86
CA GLY A 90 -15.97 2.72 -14.16
C GLY A 90 -17.13 3.70 -13.92
N PHE A 91 -17.57 3.83 -12.66
CA PHE A 91 -18.71 4.66 -12.30
C PHE A 91 -18.49 6.12 -12.69
N ASN A 92 -19.46 6.75 -13.35
CA ASN A 92 -19.34 8.15 -13.72
C ASN A 92 -19.48 9.06 -12.49
N PHE A 93 -18.58 10.04 -12.34
CA PHE A 93 -18.56 11.02 -11.26
C PHE A 93 -18.26 12.39 -11.87
N PRO A 94 -18.73 13.48 -11.24
CA PRO A 94 -18.24 14.82 -11.56
C PRO A 94 -16.71 14.85 -11.56
N VAL A 95 -16.12 15.49 -12.57
CA VAL A 95 -14.65 15.53 -12.78
C VAL A 95 -13.88 15.92 -11.50
N PRO A 96 -14.26 16.97 -10.73
CA PRO A 96 -13.53 17.35 -9.52
C PRO A 96 -13.54 16.26 -8.42
N ILE A 97 -14.63 15.50 -8.33
CA ILE A 97 -14.75 14.39 -7.37
C ILE A 97 -13.87 13.22 -7.83
N GLY A 98 -13.87 12.94 -9.13
CA GLY A 98 -12.99 11.93 -9.73
C GLY A 98 -11.51 12.26 -9.52
N ASP A 99 -11.11 13.51 -9.72
CA ASP A 99 -9.73 13.97 -9.52
C ASP A 99 -9.30 13.78 -8.06
N GLY A 100 -10.17 14.13 -7.11
CA GLY A 100 -9.94 13.93 -5.68
C GLY A 100 -9.73 12.45 -5.33
N PHE A 101 -10.57 11.55 -5.85
CA PHE A 101 -10.40 10.10 -5.61
C PHE A 101 -9.15 9.54 -6.29
N LEU A 102 -8.79 10.04 -7.47
CA LEU A 102 -7.59 9.59 -8.19
C LEU A 102 -6.31 10.08 -7.49
N ALA A 103 -6.33 11.29 -6.94
CA ALA A 103 -5.25 11.80 -6.10
C ALA A 103 -5.09 10.96 -4.82
N LEU A 104 -6.21 10.61 -4.16
CA LEU A 104 -6.23 9.69 -3.02
C LEU A 104 -5.67 8.31 -3.38
N PHE A 105 -6.05 7.77 -4.54
CA PHE A 105 -5.53 6.50 -5.02
C PHE A 105 -3.99 6.53 -5.12
N VAL A 106 -3.41 7.54 -5.77
CA VAL A 106 -1.94 7.67 -5.89
C VAL A 106 -1.28 7.89 -4.53
N ALA A 107 -1.86 8.70 -3.64
CA ALA A 107 -1.33 8.88 -2.29
C ALA A 107 -1.33 7.57 -1.48
N PHE A 108 -2.33 6.71 -1.68
CA PHE A 108 -2.39 5.41 -1.05
C PHE A 108 -1.43 4.37 -1.63
N ILE A 109 -1.05 4.49 -2.92
CA ILE A 109 0.09 3.75 -3.48
C ILE A 109 1.36 4.08 -2.69
N VAL A 110 1.66 5.38 -2.50
CA VAL A 110 2.85 5.83 -1.75
C VAL A 110 2.81 5.29 -0.32
N MET A 111 1.66 5.37 0.35
CA MET A 111 1.49 4.85 1.70
C MET A 111 1.66 3.33 1.79
N SER A 112 1.18 2.58 0.80
CA SER A 112 1.33 1.11 0.76
C SER A 112 2.80 0.68 0.72
N CYS A 113 3.67 1.49 0.10
CA CYS A 113 5.11 1.29 0.12
C CYS A 113 5.78 1.66 1.45
N ASN A 114 5.31 2.72 2.11
CA ASN A 114 5.92 3.23 3.35
C ASN A 114 5.40 2.54 4.62
N GLY A 115 4.18 2.03 4.60
CA GLY A 115 3.54 1.41 5.75
C GLY A 115 4.35 0.28 6.40
N PRO A 116 4.83 -0.72 5.62
CA PRO A 116 5.68 -1.78 6.15
C PRO A 116 6.99 -1.24 6.75
N ALA A 117 7.60 -0.23 6.14
CA ALA A 117 8.83 0.40 6.65
C ALA A 117 8.62 1.03 8.02
N VAL A 118 7.49 1.72 8.22
CA VAL A 118 7.10 2.28 9.51
C VAL A 118 6.86 1.19 10.55
N GLN A 119 6.16 0.11 10.19
CA GLN A 119 5.94 -1.03 11.10
C GLN A 119 7.27 -1.68 11.51
N TYR A 120 8.22 -1.81 10.58
CA TYR A 120 9.59 -2.25 10.85
C TYR A 120 10.30 -1.34 11.85
N LEU A 121 10.21 -0.03 11.65
CA LEU A 121 10.81 0.96 12.53
C LEU A 121 10.20 0.90 13.94
N GLN A 122 8.89 0.66 14.06
CA GLN A 122 8.23 0.47 15.36
C GLN A 122 8.75 -0.76 16.09
N VAL A 123 8.89 -1.90 15.40
CA VAL A 123 9.39 -3.14 16.02
C VAL A 123 10.86 -2.99 16.41
N ALA A 124 11.68 -2.38 15.54
CA ALA A 124 13.07 -2.06 15.86
C ALA A 124 13.16 -1.16 17.11
N HIS A 125 12.29 -0.15 17.22
CA HIS A 125 12.25 0.74 18.38
C HIS A 125 11.82 0.04 19.68
N LEU A 126 10.81 -0.83 19.62
CA LEU A 126 10.36 -1.61 20.80
C LEU A 126 11.45 -2.54 21.33
N LEU A 127 12.30 -3.07 20.46
CA LEU A 127 13.45 -3.90 20.86
C LEU A 127 14.62 -3.07 21.40
N SER A 128 14.71 -1.79 21.05
CA SER A 128 15.85 -0.94 21.42
C SER A 128 15.69 -0.26 22.77
N THR A 129 14.49 0.21 23.13
CA THR A 129 14.31 1.10 24.28
C THR A 129 13.00 0.82 25.02
N SER A 130 13.07 0.43 26.29
CA SER A 130 11.90 0.07 27.12
C SER A 130 11.01 1.26 27.54
N SER A 131 11.48 2.53 27.51
CA SER A 131 10.80 3.61 28.25
C SER A 131 10.30 4.86 27.50
N ARG A 132 10.54 5.05 26.19
CA ARG A 132 10.13 6.29 25.50
C ARG A 132 8.82 6.14 24.70
N LYS A 133 7.69 6.21 25.41
CA LYS A 133 6.32 6.15 24.84
C LYS A 133 6.05 7.20 23.75
N GLU A 134 6.67 8.38 23.83
CA GLU A 134 6.44 9.48 22.87
C GLU A 134 6.98 9.19 21.47
N LEU A 135 8.17 8.58 21.35
CA LEU A 135 8.75 8.26 20.03
C LEU A 135 7.92 7.20 19.29
N SER A 136 7.30 6.27 20.03
CA SER A 136 6.42 5.25 19.46
C SER A 136 5.14 5.86 18.84
N LYS A 137 4.58 6.91 19.45
CA LYS A 137 3.44 7.65 18.87
C LYS A 137 3.83 8.36 17.58
N THR A 138 4.97 9.06 17.57
CA THR A 138 5.47 9.78 16.38
C THR A 138 5.64 8.86 15.19
N ILE A 139 6.26 7.69 15.40
CA ILE A 139 6.43 6.70 14.32
C ILE A 139 5.07 6.22 13.80
N SER A 140 4.06 6.06 14.67
CA SER A 140 2.73 5.60 14.23
C SER A 140 1.92 6.64 13.43
N ILE A 141 2.26 7.93 13.53
CA ILE A 141 1.59 9.01 12.78
C ILE A 141 2.29 9.25 11.42
N MET A 142 3.54 8.83 11.27
CA MET A 142 4.34 9.00 10.05
C MET A 142 3.62 8.57 8.75
N PRO A 143 2.90 7.44 8.66
CA PRO A 143 2.19 7.06 7.42
C PRO A 143 1.11 8.06 7.03
N ILE A 144 0.41 8.63 8.01
CA ILE A 144 -0.63 9.63 7.78
C ILE A 144 0.00 10.93 7.27
N ALA A 145 1.12 11.34 7.87
CA ALA A 145 1.86 12.52 7.42
C ALA A 145 2.37 12.36 5.97
N VAL A 146 2.87 11.17 5.60
CA VAL A 146 3.28 10.86 4.23
C VAL A 146 2.10 10.94 3.26
N VAL A 147 0.93 10.36 3.61
CA VAL A 147 -0.29 10.48 2.79
C VAL A 147 -0.67 11.94 2.56
N MET A 148 -0.72 12.75 3.62
CA MET A 148 -1.10 14.15 3.53
C MET A 148 -0.12 14.96 2.68
N ALA A 149 1.19 14.77 2.86
CA ALA A 149 2.21 15.43 2.06
C ALA A 149 2.12 15.03 0.57
N SER A 150 1.94 13.74 0.28
CA SER A 150 1.72 13.25 -1.08
C SER A 150 0.45 13.83 -1.70
N LEU A 151 -0.67 13.88 -0.97
CA LEU A 151 -1.93 14.45 -1.47
C LEU A 151 -1.77 15.91 -1.89
N ILE A 152 -1.11 16.73 -1.06
CA ILE A 152 -0.85 18.14 -1.37
C ILE A 152 -0.05 18.25 -2.68
N LEU A 153 1.03 17.49 -2.81
CA LEU A 153 1.88 17.54 -4.00
C LEU A 153 1.19 16.98 -5.25
N ILE A 154 0.35 15.96 -5.12
CA ILE A 154 -0.42 15.39 -6.24
C ILE A 154 -1.49 16.39 -6.70
N PHE A 155 -2.17 17.03 -5.75
CA PHE A 155 -3.20 18.01 -6.06
C PHE A 155 -2.65 19.17 -6.90
N PHE A 156 -1.49 19.69 -6.50
CA PHE A 156 -0.84 20.78 -7.22
C PHE A 156 -0.04 20.32 -8.45
N GLY A 157 0.52 19.11 -8.43
CA GLY A 157 1.47 18.66 -9.45
C GLY A 157 0.87 17.82 -10.58
N TYR A 158 -0.23 17.09 -10.35
CA TYR A 158 -0.79 16.12 -11.31
C TYR A 158 -2.20 16.44 -11.79
N ILE A 159 -2.95 17.32 -11.11
CA ILE A 159 -4.31 17.69 -11.51
C ILE A 159 -4.23 18.89 -12.49
N PRO A 160 -4.76 18.78 -13.73
CA PRO A 160 -4.57 19.77 -14.79
C PRO A 160 -5.21 21.17 -14.65
N PRO A 161 -6.24 21.48 -13.84
CA PRO A 161 -6.75 22.86 -13.72
C PRO A 161 -5.74 23.81 -13.06
N PHE A 162 -4.60 23.31 -12.59
CA PHE A 162 -3.52 24.10 -11.98
C PHE A 162 -2.30 24.31 -12.88
N TYR A 163 -2.29 23.78 -14.12
CA TYR A 163 -1.23 24.03 -15.12
C TYR A 163 -1.68 23.65 -16.56
N GLU A 164 -1.53 24.56 -17.52
CA GLU A 164 -1.90 24.29 -18.94
C GLU A 164 -0.87 23.37 -19.62
N ILE A 165 -1.33 22.25 -20.19
CA ILE A 165 -0.51 21.37 -21.04
C ILE A 165 -1.24 21.10 -22.35
N HIS A 166 -0.47 21.02 -23.43
CA HIS A 166 -0.92 20.47 -24.69
C HIS A 166 -1.27 18.98 -24.53
N LEU A 167 -2.56 18.67 -24.40
CA LEU A 167 -3.04 17.31 -24.26
C LEU A 167 -2.69 16.50 -25.53
N SER A 168 -2.28 15.24 -25.38
CA SER A 168 -1.97 14.41 -26.54
C SER A 168 -3.25 14.15 -27.35
N SER A 169 -3.16 14.23 -28.67
CA SER A 169 -4.26 13.91 -29.60
C SER A 169 -4.92 12.55 -29.30
N PHE A 170 -4.12 11.56 -28.92
CA PHE A 170 -4.60 10.24 -28.48
C PHE A 170 -5.56 10.29 -27.28
N LEU A 171 -5.28 11.13 -26.29
CA LEU A 171 -6.13 11.25 -25.10
C LEU A 171 -7.39 12.07 -25.42
N LEU A 172 -7.25 13.12 -26.24
CA LEU A 172 -8.38 13.90 -26.76
C LEU A 172 -9.37 13.01 -27.53
N GLU A 173 -8.87 12.12 -28.38
CA GLU A 173 -9.69 11.16 -29.12
C GLU A 173 -10.43 10.22 -28.15
N LYS A 174 -9.74 9.70 -27.13
CA LYS A 174 -10.37 8.82 -26.12
C LYS A 174 -11.42 9.54 -25.26
N LEU A 175 -11.19 10.80 -24.90
CA LEU A 175 -12.19 11.63 -24.20
C LEU A 175 -13.38 11.95 -25.11
N ALA A 176 -13.16 12.23 -26.39
CA ALA A 176 -14.23 12.48 -27.35
C ALA A 176 -15.10 11.23 -27.58
N GLU A 177 -14.50 10.04 -27.56
CA GLU A 177 -15.18 8.76 -27.75
C GLU A 177 -15.99 8.31 -26.52
N HIS A 178 -15.42 8.44 -25.31
CA HIS A 178 -16.00 7.88 -24.09
C HIS A 178 -16.62 8.91 -23.13
N GLY A 179 -16.45 10.20 -23.41
CA GLY A 179 -16.90 11.32 -22.59
C GLY A 179 -15.86 11.79 -21.57
N ASP A 180 -16.06 12.99 -21.04
CA ASP A 180 -15.15 13.59 -20.06
C ASP A 180 -15.06 12.76 -18.79
N THR A 181 -13.83 12.59 -18.29
CA THR A 181 -13.52 11.91 -17.03
C THR A 181 -12.35 12.59 -16.33
N ALA A 182 -12.18 12.29 -15.04
CA ALA A 182 -11.04 12.72 -14.26
C ALA A 182 -9.75 12.01 -14.70
N TYR A 183 -8.65 12.75 -14.78
CA TYR A 183 -7.33 12.20 -15.10
C TYR A 183 -6.21 12.98 -14.42
N LEU A 184 -5.14 12.27 -14.10
CA LEU A 184 -3.88 12.82 -13.59
C LEU A 184 -2.82 12.76 -14.68
N ILE A 185 -2.01 13.81 -14.79
CA ILE A 185 -0.88 13.86 -15.72
C ILE A 185 0.42 13.76 -14.92
N VAL A 186 1.15 12.66 -15.13
CA VAL A 186 2.50 12.47 -14.63
C VAL A 186 3.46 12.72 -15.78
N THR A 187 4.04 13.91 -15.83
CA THR A 187 4.91 14.31 -16.95
C THR A 187 6.34 13.88 -16.72
N VAL A 188 6.88 13.08 -17.65
CA VAL A 188 8.21 12.48 -17.50
C VAL A 188 9.32 13.28 -18.19
N ARG A 189 9.01 14.15 -19.15
CA ARG A 189 10.03 14.94 -19.86
C ARG A 189 9.69 16.42 -19.92
N LEU A 190 10.71 17.27 -19.75
CA LEU A 190 10.68 18.69 -20.08
C LEU A 190 10.27 18.83 -21.56
N THR A 191 9.04 19.25 -21.83
CA THR A 191 8.67 19.75 -23.15
C THR A 191 9.33 21.11 -23.31
N PHE A 192 10.44 21.14 -24.05
CA PHE A 192 11.05 22.37 -24.54
C PHE A 192 10.18 22.85 -25.69
N ASP A 193 9.32 23.83 -25.44
CA ASP A 193 8.66 24.55 -26.52
C ASP A 193 9.66 25.55 -27.09
N SER A 194 10.12 25.33 -28.32
CA SER A 194 11.05 26.24 -29.00
C SER A 194 10.38 27.52 -29.49
N SER A 195 9.06 27.65 -29.33
CA SER A 195 8.27 28.77 -29.85
C SER A 195 7.81 29.78 -28.78
N ASN A 196 7.93 29.43 -27.50
CA ASN A 196 7.54 30.30 -26.39
C ASN A 196 8.75 30.63 -25.50
N GLU A 197 9.09 31.92 -25.39
CA GLU A 197 10.05 32.44 -24.41
C GLU A 197 9.56 32.31 -22.94
N GLY A 198 8.38 31.72 -22.73
CA GLY A 198 7.87 31.36 -21.42
C GLY A 198 8.33 29.96 -21.04
N TYR A 199 9.32 29.86 -20.14
CA TYR A 199 9.66 28.63 -19.44
C TYR A 199 8.49 28.19 -18.56
N THR A 200 7.43 27.59 -19.10
CA THR A 200 6.39 26.93 -18.30
C THR A 200 6.92 25.58 -17.86
N PHE A 201 7.89 25.64 -16.96
CA PHE A 201 8.42 24.51 -16.23
C PHE A 201 7.25 23.69 -15.65
N GLN A 202 7.05 22.46 -16.11
CA GLN A 202 6.25 21.41 -15.43
C GLN A 202 6.94 20.95 -14.12
N LEU A 203 7.64 21.87 -13.46
CA LEU A 203 8.49 21.65 -12.30
C LEU A 203 7.69 21.09 -11.13
N LEU A 204 6.40 21.43 -11.01
CA LEU A 204 5.56 20.95 -9.92
C LEU A 204 5.21 19.45 -10.06
N SER A 205 4.86 19.01 -11.27
CA SER A 205 4.66 17.58 -11.59
C SER A 205 5.96 16.79 -11.39
N GLN A 206 7.10 17.37 -11.78
CA GLN A 206 8.41 16.74 -11.60
C GLN A 206 8.86 16.70 -10.13
N ILE A 207 8.65 17.77 -9.36
CA ILE A 207 8.90 17.81 -7.91
C ILE A 207 8.03 16.76 -7.22
N CYS A 208 6.75 16.65 -7.59
CA CYS A 208 5.85 15.63 -7.05
C CYS A 208 6.38 14.21 -7.36
N THR A 209 6.71 13.95 -8.62
CA THR A 209 7.27 12.65 -9.06
C THR A 209 8.55 12.32 -8.31
N LEU A 210 9.48 13.27 -8.22
CA LEU A 210 10.76 13.12 -7.53
C LEU A 210 10.57 12.88 -6.03
N PHE A 211 9.65 13.61 -5.40
CA PHE A 211 9.29 13.41 -4.00
C PHE A 211 8.78 11.99 -3.74
N ILE A 212 7.86 11.50 -4.58
CA ILE A 212 7.32 10.14 -4.49
C ILE A 212 8.46 9.11 -4.63
N LEU A 213 9.33 9.27 -5.63
CA LEU A 213 10.48 8.37 -5.85
C LEU A 213 11.45 8.38 -4.66
N ILE A 214 11.79 9.56 -4.12
CA ILE A 214 12.67 9.70 -2.95
C ILE A 214 12.07 9.01 -1.73
N ILE A 215 10.79 9.24 -1.44
CA ILE A 215 10.11 8.60 -0.32
C ILE A 215 10.09 7.08 -0.48
N MET A 216 9.75 6.59 -1.68
CA MET A 216 9.75 5.17 -1.99
C MET A 216 11.16 4.56 -1.83
N PHE A 217 12.20 5.27 -2.24
CA PHE A 217 13.59 4.82 -2.07
C PHE A 217 14.02 4.79 -0.61
N ILE A 218 13.74 5.85 0.15
CA ILE A 218 14.02 5.92 1.60
C ILE A 218 13.32 4.77 2.33
N SER A 219 12.09 4.41 1.95
CA SER A 219 11.36 3.29 2.57
C SER A 219 12.11 1.96 2.46
N ILE A 220 12.77 1.71 1.32
CA ILE A 220 13.58 0.50 1.08
C ILE A 220 14.79 0.51 2.02
N ILE A 221 15.51 1.63 2.11
CA ILE A 221 16.67 1.78 2.98
C ILE A 221 16.29 1.57 4.45
N ILE A 222 15.18 2.15 4.91
CA ILE A 222 14.68 1.97 6.28
C ILE A 222 14.44 0.49 6.58
N VAL A 223 13.79 -0.24 5.66
CA VAL A 223 13.50 -1.67 5.87
C VAL A 223 14.79 -2.49 5.96
N ILE A 224 15.75 -2.26 5.06
CA ILE A 224 17.03 -2.96 5.08
C ILE A 224 17.75 -2.72 6.40
N VAL A 225 17.89 -1.45 6.82
CA VAL A 225 18.55 -1.08 8.07
C VAL A 225 17.83 -1.67 9.29
N CYS A 226 16.49 -1.54 9.35
CA CYS A 226 15.69 -2.09 10.44
C CYS A 226 15.77 -3.61 10.49
N TYR A 227 15.78 -4.29 9.35
CA TYR A 227 15.91 -5.75 9.27
C TYR A 227 17.22 -6.22 9.89
N PHE A 228 18.36 -5.67 9.46
CA PHE A 228 19.67 -6.02 10.02
C PHE A 228 19.76 -5.67 11.52
N TYR A 229 19.19 -4.54 11.92
CA TYR A 229 19.13 -4.13 13.32
C TYR A 229 18.34 -5.14 14.18
N ILE A 230 17.14 -5.54 13.74
CA ILE A 230 16.31 -6.52 14.44
C ILE A 230 17.05 -7.85 14.53
N GLN A 231 17.65 -8.34 13.44
CA GLN A 231 18.40 -9.61 13.45
C GLN A 231 19.57 -9.57 14.45
N LYS A 232 20.31 -8.44 14.51
CA LYS A 232 21.39 -8.24 15.48
C LYS A 232 20.87 -8.26 16.92
N GLN A 233 19.81 -7.51 17.22
CA GLN A 233 19.22 -7.47 18.57
C GLN A 233 18.66 -8.83 18.99
N MET A 234 18.07 -9.58 18.05
CA MET A 234 17.57 -10.93 18.28
C MET A 234 18.67 -11.89 18.73
N LYS A 235 19.84 -11.83 18.07
CA LYS A 235 21.00 -12.66 18.42
C LYS A 235 21.52 -12.36 19.84
N ILE A 236 21.45 -11.09 20.25
CA ILE A 236 21.94 -10.63 21.57
C ILE A 236 20.94 -10.97 22.70
N ARG A 237 19.65 -10.69 22.51
CA ARG A 237 18.62 -10.80 23.57
C ARG A 237 18.06 -12.21 23.76
N PHE A 238 18.04 -13.03 22.71
CA PHE A 238 17.40 -14.36 22.72
C PHE A 238 18.37 -15.53 22.69
N SER A 239 19.62 -15.34 23.14
CA SER A 239 20.53 -16.45 23.43
C SER A 239 20.02 -17.36 24.57
N VAL A 240 19.04 -16.91 25.37
CA VAL A 240 18.61 -17.58 26.61
C VAL A 240 17.17 -18.16 26.57
N SER A 241 16.25 -17.70 25.69
CA SER A 241 14.87 -18.25 25.63
C SER A 241 14.42 -18.66 24.22
N SER A 242 14.03 -19.93 24.07
CA SER A 242 13.68 -20.55 22.77
C SER A 242 12.27 -20.22 22.27
N VAL A 243 11.31 -20.06 23.18
CA VAL A 243 9.89 -19.81 22.83
C VAL A 243 9.67 -18.38 22.33
N SER A 244 10.26 -17.38 22.99
CA SER A 244 10.15 -15.98 22.56
C SER A 244 10.91 -15.70 21.26
N LYS A 245 12.02 -16.42 21.02
CA LYS A 245 12.78 -16.37 19.77
C LYS A 245 11.92 -16.74 18.57
N LYS A 246 11.22 -17.88 18.64
CA LYS A 246 10.39 -18.39 17.54
C LYS A 246 9.23 -17.46 17.19
N SER A 247 8.54 -16.90 18.20
CA SER A 247 7.44 -15.95 17.97
C SER A 247 7.92 -14.65 17.31
N GLN A 248 9.09 -14.16 17.70
CA GLN A 248 9.65 -12.91 17.18
C GLN A 248 10.26 -13.10 15.78
N GLU A 249 10.85 -14.26 15.47
CA GLU A 249 11.26 -14.63 14.11
C GLU A 249 10.07 -14.71 13.16
N GLN A 250 8.95 -15.29 13.60
CA GLN A 250 7.71 -15.32 12.83
C GLN A 250 7.18 -13.92 12.55
N LEU A 251 7.21 -13.03 13.54
CA LEU A 251 6.81 -11.63 13.36
C LEU A 251 7.72 -10.90 12.37
N ASN A 252 9.05 -11.08 12.48
CA ASN A 252 10.00 -10.46 11.56
C ASN A 252 9.84 -11.00 10.12
N MET A 253 9.61 -12.30 9.96
CA MET A 253 9.33 -12.91 8.65
C MET A 253 8.03 -12.37 8.06
N ALA A 254 6.97 -12.24 8.88
CA ALA A 254 5.70 -11.67 8.43
C ALA A 254 5.88 -10.22 7.98
N LEU A 255 6.63 -9.40 8.72
CA LEU A 255 6.93 -8.02 8.33
C LEU A 255 7.73 -7.96 7.03
N LEU A 256 8.71 -8.86 6.85
CA LEU A 256 9.54 -8.92 5.64
C LEU A 256 8.68 -9.20 4.42
N LEU A 257 7.81 -10.21 4.52
CA LEU A 257 6.88 -10.57 3.45
C LEU A 257 5.87 -9.43 3.17
N GLN A 258 5.42 -8.71 4.21
CA GLN A 258 4.56 -7.53 4.06
C GLN A 258 5.25 -6.36 3.37
N PHE A 259 6.58 -6.33 3.32
CA PHE A 259 7.35 -5.37 2.52
C PHE A 259 7.68 -5.90 1.13
N ILE A 260 8.11 -7.16 1.02
CA ILE A 260 8.43 -7.80 -0.27
C ILE A 260 7.23 -7.73 -1.22
N LEU A 261 6.02 -7.91 -0.69
CA LEU A 261 4.81 -7.86 -1.49
C LEU A 261 4.60 -6.47 -2.13
N PRO A 262 4.46 -5.34 -1.40
CA PRO A 262 4.47 -4.00 -2.00
C PRO A 262 5.73 -3.71 -2.82
N PHE A 263 6.87 -4.29 -2.51
CA PHE A 263 8.08 -4.11 -3.31
C PHE A 263 7.92 -4.69 -4.72
N ILE A 264 7.46 -5.93 -4.83
CA ILE A 264 7.26 -6.60 -6.12
C ILE A 264 6.03 -6.06 -6.85
N THR A 265 4.95 -5.78 -6.12
CA THR A 265 3.66 -5.40 -6.70
C THR A 265 3.52 -3.91 -6.96
N ILE A 266 4.22 -3.05 -6.21
CA ILE A 266 4.13 -1.59 -6.32
C ILE A 266 5.48 -0.95 -6.67
N HIS A 267 6.55 -1.18 -5.89
CA HIS A 267 7.84 -0.49 -6.12
C HIS A 267 8.40 -0.78 -7.51
N ILE A 268 8.65 -2.06 -7.84
CA ILE A 268 9.25 -2.43 -9.13
C ILE A 268 8.41 -1.89 -10.31
N PRO A 269 7.09 -2.14 -10.37
CA PRO A 269 6.28 -1.67 -11.49
C PRO A 269 6.20 -0.14 -11.56
N PHE A 270 6.11 0.56 -10.41
CA PHE A 270 6.11 2.02 -10.38
C PHE A 270 7.43 2.62 -10.87
N TYR A 271 8.58 2.09 -10.44
CA TYR A 271 9.88 2.52 -10.97
C TYR A 271 9.98 2.23 -12.47
N ILE A 272 9.51 1.08 -12.94
CA ILE A 272 9.50 0.76 -14.37
C ILE A 272 8.69 1.81 -15.14
N ILE A 273 7.43 2.07 -14.77
CA ILE A 273 6.56 2.98 -15.54
C ILE A 273 6.95 4.45 -15.42
N VAL A 274 7.59 4.87 -14.33
CA VAL A 274 7.99 6.27 -14.11
C VAL A 274 9.41 6.52 -14.58
N VAL A 275 10.35 5.61 -14.33
CA VAL A 275 11.78 5.78 -14.65
C VAL A 275 12.11 5.41 -16.10
N LEU A 276 11.56 4.33 -16.66
CA LEU A 276 11.90 3.93 -18.03
C LEU A 276 11.56 4.99 -19.10
N PRO A 277 10.45 5.75 -18.98
CA PRO A 277 10.20 6.82 -19.92
C PRO A 277 11.23 7.96 -19.88
N PHE A 278 11.97 8.17 -18.78
CA PHE A 278 13.11 9.10 -18.77
C PHE A 278 14.22 8.64 -19.72
N PHE A 279 14.38 7.33 -19.87
CA PHE A 279 15.34 6.72 -20.80
C PHE A 279 14.77 6.52 -22.21
N GLY A 280 13.53 6.95 -22.47
CA GLY A 280 12.86 6.77 -23.75
C GLY A 280 12.42 5.33 -24.03
N ILE A 281 12.50 4.44 -23.04
CA ILE A 281 12.06 3.05 -23.14
C ILE A 281 10.59 3.01 -22.74
N ALA A 282 9.70 3.02 -23.73
CA ALA A 282 8.26 3.13 -23.50
C ALA A 282 7.51 1.88 -23.97
N GLY A 283 7.14 1.02 -23.02
CA GLY A 283 6.27 -0.14 -23.27
C GLY A 283 4.83 0.15 -22.85
N ARG A 284 3.90 0.28 -23.82
CA ARG A 284 2.45 0.42 -23.57
C ARG A 284 1.90 -0.80 -22.80
N ILE A 285 2.32 -2.01 -23.22
CA ILE A 285 1.92 -3.29 -22.63
C ILE A 285 2.28 -3.40 -21.14
N LEU A 286 3.40 -2.82 -20.73
CA LEU A 286 3.82 -2.85 -19.33
C LEU A 286 2.90 -2.00 -18.45
N ALA A 287 2.48 -0.82 -18.91
CA ALA A 287 1.67 0.11 -18.14
C ALA A 287 0.28 -0.46 -17.80
N ASP A 288 -0.36 -1.13 -18.77
CA ASP A 288 -1.69 -1.71 -18.60
C ASP A 288 -1.68 -2.85 -17.55
N GLN A 289 -0.63 -3.69 -17.55
CA GLN A 289 -0.51 -4.83 -16.64
C GLN A 289 -0.11 -4.44 -15.21
N VAL A 290 0.52 -3.28 -15.03
CA VAL A 290 1.00 -2.82 -13.71
C VAL A 290 -0.16 -2.59 -12.73
N LEU A 291 -1.31 -2.14 -13.22
CA LEU A 291 -2.46 -1.85 -12.37
C LEU A 291 -3.05 -3.08 -11.68
N TYR A 292 -2.99 -4.25 -12.33
CA TYR A 292 -3.40 -5.50 -11.68
C TYR A 292 -2.59 -5.72 -10.39
N LEU A 293 -1.29 -5.47 -10.43
CA LEU A 293 -0.41 -5.65 -9.28
C LEU A 293 -0.74 -4.65 -8.17
N PHE A 294 -1.03 -3.40 -8.52
CA PHE A 294 -1.42 -2.36 -7.56
C PHE A 294 -2.73 -2.70 -6.83
N CYS A 295 -3.74 -3.16 -7.58
CA CYS A 295 -5.07 -3.44 -7.04
C CYS A 295 -5.09 -4.62 -6.05
N TRP A 296 -4.26 -5.63 -6.29
CA TRP A 296 -4.16 -6.81 -5.42
C TRP A 296 -3.30 -6.60 -4.16
N CYS A 297 -2.41 -5.60 -4.15
CA CYS A 297 -1.55 -5.30 -3.01
C CYS A 297 -2.31 -5.14 -1.68
N PRO A 298 -3.36 -4.30 -1.57
CA PRO A 298 -4.11 -4.13 -0.32
C PRO A 298 -4.88 -5.38 0.12
N ALA A 299 -5.17 -6.30 -0.80
CA ALA A 299 -5.85 -7.58 -0.53
C ALA A 299 -4.89 -8.66 -0.03
N ILE A 300 -3.75 -8.87 -0.69
CA ILE A 300 -2.81 -9.94 -0.36
C ILE A 300 -2.10 -9.65 0.97
N ASN A 301 -1.84 -8.38 1.27
CA ASN A 301 -1.12 -7.97 2.47
C ASN A 301 -1.80 -8.44 3.79
N PRO A 302 -3.09 -8.13 4.08
CA PRO A 302 -3.77 -8.65 5.27
C PRO A 302 -3.92 -10.18 5.28
N ILE A 303 -4.12 -10.83 4.12
CA ILE A 303 -4.16 -12.30 4.00
C ILE A 303 -2.86 -12.89 4.53
N LEU A 304 -1.73 -12.36 4.08
CA LEU A 304 -0.40 -12.78 4.48
C LEU A 304 -0.17 -12.59 5.99
N VAL A 305 -0.60 -11.46 6.56
CA VAL A 305 -0.50 -11.20 8.01
C VAL A 305 -1.28 -12.26 8.79
N ILE A 306 -2.51 -12.53 8.39
CA ILE A 306 -3.36 -13.55 9.01
C ILE A 306 -2.75 -14.95 8.85
N ALA A 307 -2.16 -15.26 7.69
CA ALA A 307 -1.56 -16.56 7.39
C ALA A 307 -0.23 -16.82 8.12
N MET A 308 0.50 -15.78 8.53
CA MET A 308 1.83 -15.92 9.15
C MET A 308 1.81 -15.72 10.67
N VAL A 309 0.91 -14.89 11.19
CA VAL A 309 0.90 -14.53 12.62
C VAL A 309 -0.03 -15.48 13.40
N LYS A 310 0.56 -16.50 14.04
CA LYS A 310 -0.17 -17.50 14.84
C LYS A 310 -1.12 -16.91 15.88
N ASN A 311 -0.72 -15.82 16.55
CA ASN A 311 -1.58 -15.17 17.54
C ASN A 311 -2.88 -14.61 16.91
N ILE A 312 -2.85 -14.22 15.64
CA ILE A 312 -4.02 -13.77 14.88
C ILE A 312 -4.84 -14.99 14.45
N GLN A 313 -4.19 -16.05 13.97
CA GLN A 313 -4.85 -17.31 13.59
C GLN A 313 -5.61 -17.96 14.74
N ASP A 314 -5.01 -18.00 15.93
CA ASP A 314 -5.62 -18.56 17.14
C ASP A 314 -6.92 -17.86 17.54
N GLN A 315 -7.12 -16.60 17.11
CA GLN A 315 -8.37 -15.87 17.35
C GLN A 315 -9.45 -16.18 16.29
N LEU A 316 -9.04 -16.51 15.05
CA LEU A 316 -9.94 -16.79 13.94
C LEU A 316 -10.35 -18.27 13.88
N VAL A 317 -9.44 -19.17 14.24
CA VAL A 317 -9.66 -20.62 14.26
C VAL A 317 -9.91 -21.05 15.71
N PRO A 318 -11.16 -21.33 16.12
CA PRO A 318 -11.42 -21.79 17.48
C PRO A 318 -10.66 -23.10 17.75
N ARG A 319 -9.85 -23.11 18.83
CA ARG A 319 -8.99 -24.21 19.33
C ARG A 319 -9.67 -25.59 19.50
N LYS A 320 -10.96 -25.73 19.20
CA LYS A 320 -11.71 -26.98 19.33
C LYS A 320 -11.38 -28.02 18.25
N LEU A 321 -10.82 -27.65 17.09
CA LEU A 321 -10.45 -28.64 16.07
C LEU A 321 -9.07 -29.30 16.27
N THR A 322 -8.12 -28.65 16.95
CA THR A 322 -6.74 -29.17 17.04
C THR A 322 -6.50 -30.10 18.24
N ARG A 323 -7.41 -30.13 19.22
CA ARG A 323 -7.30 -30.97 20.43
C ARG A 323 -8.03 -32.33 20.31
N LYS A 324 -8.15 -32.89 19.10
CA LYS A 324 -8.66 -34.27 18.91
C LYS A 324 -7.59 -35.30 18.53
N SER A 325 -6.34 -34.89 18.25
CA SER A 325 -5.28 -35.84 17.83
C SER A 325 -4.22 -36.19 18.90
N THR A 326 -4.25 -35.60 20.11
CA THR A 326 -3.21 -35.84 21.13
C THR A 326 -3.75 -36.28 22.50
N SER A 327 -5.03 -36.64 22.60
CA SER A 327 -5.66 -37.06 23.87
C SER A 327 -5.80 -38.58 24.03
N LYS A 328 -4.87 -39.38 23.48
CA LYS A 328 -4.82 -40.83 23.72
C LYS A 328 -3.46 -41.40 24.17
N LYS A 329 -2.45 -40.58 24.47
CA LYS A 329 -1.12 -41.09 24.92
C LYS A 329 -0.52 -40.50 26.20
N VAL A 330 -1.25 -39.71 26.99
CA VAL A 330 -0.72 -39.06 28.22
C VAL A 330 -1.53 -39.38 29.48
N SER A 331 -2.26 -40.51 29.51
CA SER A 331 -3.02 -40.94 30.70
C SER A 331 -2.28 -41.99 31.56
N GLN A 332 -0.95 -42.10 31.48
CA GLN A 332 -0.22 -43.08 32.29
C GLN A 332 0.96 -42.55 33.13
N ASN A 333 1.39 -41.29 32.99
CA ASN A 333 2.56 -40.78 33.74
C ASN A 333 2.29 -39.58 34.67
N ALA A 334 1.02 -39.26 34.95
CA ALA A 334 0.64 -38.12 35.80
C ALA A 334 0.62 -38.43 37.30
N SER A 335 1.58 -39.21 37.80
CA SER A 335 1.78 -39.44 39.23
C SER A 335 3.23 -39.23 39.65
N ARG A 336 3.85 -38.10 39.29
CA ARG A 336 4.99 -37.55 40.04
C ARG A 336 5.33 -36.13 39.59
N SER A 337 5.65 -35.32 40.59
CA SER A 337 6.25 -33.98 40.54
C SER A 337 5.29 -32.78 40.56
N ARG A 338 5.04 -32.35 41.81
CA ARG A 338 4.61 -31.01 42.21
C ARG A 338 5.66 -29.95 41.83
N SER A 339 5.16 -28.71 41.72
CA SER A 339 5.89 -27.44 41.89
C SER A 339 6.75 -27.02 40.71
N VAL A 340 6.34 -25.97 39.98
CA VAL A 340 7.07 -24.69 39.90
C VAL A 340 6.07 -23.59 39.50
N ARG A 341 5.96 -22.58 40.36
CA ARG A 341 5.24 -21.31 40.19
C ARG A 341 6.08 -20.42 39.26
N VAL A 342 5.53 -19.84 38.20
CA VAL A 342 6.24 -18.85 37.36
C VAL A 342 5.46 -17.53 37.33
N PHE A 343 6.22 -16.48 37.59
CA PHE A 343 5.86 -15.12 37.96
C PHE A 343 5.17 -14.32 36.85
N HIS A 344 4.28 -13.43 37.28
CA HIS A 344 3.82 -12.26 36.53
C HIS A 344 4.96 -11.24 36.41
N LEU A 345 5.09 -10.58 35.25
CA LEU A 345 5.92 -9.40 35.06
C LEU A 345 5.04 -8.22 34.66
N GLU A 346 5.17 -7.16 35.44
CA GLU A 346 4.66 -5.80 35.22
C GLU A 346 5.35 -5.09 34.04
#